data_AF-A0AAU2TI04-F1
#
_entry.id   AF-A0AAU2TI04-F1
#
_cell.length_a   1.000
_cell.length_b   1.000
_cell.length_c   1.000
_cell.angle_alpha   90.00
_cell.angle_beta   90.00
_cell.angle_gamma   90.00
#
_symmetry.space_group_name_H-M   'P 1'
#
loop_
_entity.id
_entity.type
_entity.pdbx_description
1 polymer ?
#
loop_
_entity_poly.entity_id
_entity_poly.type
_entity_poly.pdbx_seq_one_letter_code
_entity_poly.pdbx_strand_id
1 'polypeptide(L)'
;MPTSPTVTPSTRPRRSRRASSAIERYAPGFTDTVIHRRGISGAQYEEYNPNYVGGDIGGGAMTLWQSLMRPVPRFDPYRTPLHGVYLCSASTPPGPSVHGMSGHPAALSALRREFGVHAAPDIGPR
;
A
#
# COMPACT_ATOMS: atom_id res chain seq x y z
N MET A 1 -25.56 30.52 13.02
CA MET A 1 -25.61 29.04 12.87
C MET A 1 -25.17 28.70 11.46
N PRO A 2 -24.00 28.08 11.24
CA PRO A 2 -23.64 27.61 9.91
C PRO A 2 -24.30 26.24 9.66
N THR A 3 -24.97 26.15 8.51
CA THR A 3 -25.73 25.01 8.01
C THR A 3 -24.85 23.80 7.74
N SER A 4 -25.22 22.65 8.28
CA SER A 4 -24.60 21.34 8.00
C SER A 4 -24.53 21.07 6.50
N PRO A 5 -23.39 20.56 5.97
CA PRO A 5 -23.30 20.19 4.57
C PRO A 5 -24.19 18.98 4.30
N THR A 6 -25.15 19.15 3.40
CA THR A 6 -26.01 18.12 2.84
C THR A 6 -25.16 16.98 2.27
N VAL A 7 -25.23 15.80 2.89
CA VAL A 7 -24.64 14.58 2.34
C VAL A 7 -25.49 14.15 1.14
N THR A 8 -24.99 14.39 -0.07
CA THR A 8 -25.63 13.92 -1.30
C THR A 8 -25.70 12.38 -1.29
N PRO A 9 -26.87 11.76 -1.49
CA PRO A 9 -26.97 10.30 -1.51
C PRO A 9 -26.24 9.76 -2.73
N SER A 10 -25.05 9.19 -2.51
CA SER A 10 -24.31 8.47 -3.54
C SER A 10 -25.16 7.31 -4.07
N THR A 11 -25.24 7.17 -5.39
CA THR A 11 -25.98 6.16 -6.21
C THR A 11 -25.55 4.70 -5.99
N ARG A 12 -25.10 4.36 -4.77
CA ARG A 12 -24.30 3.18 -4.44
C ARG A 12 -24.98 1.99 -3.74
N PRO A 13 -26.32 1.79 -3.73
CA PRO A 13 -26.92 0.74 -2.91
C PRO A 13 -26.74 -0.70 -3.45
N ARG A 14 -26.33 -0.93 -4.70
CA ARG A 14 -26.38 -2.31 -5.29
C ARG A 14 -25.20 -3.22 -5.00
N ARG A 15 -23.95 -2.73 -5.01
CA ARG A 15 -22.75 -3.60 -4.85
C ARG A 15 -22.49 -3.99 -3.40
N SER A 16 -22.64 -3.04 -2.47
CA SER A 16 -22.49 -3.30 -1.04
C SER A 16 -23.51 -4.29 -0.50
N ARG A 17 -24.75 -4.24 -1.01
CA ARG A 17 -25.82 -5.21 -0.68
C ARG A 17 -25.45 -6.62 -1.14
N ARG A 18 -24.89 -6.79 -2.35
CA ARG A 18 -24.42 -8.10 -2.82
C ARG A 18 -23.34 -8.70 -1.94
N ALA A 19 -22.36 -7.89 -1.51
CA ALA A 19 -21.32 -8.34 -0.60
C ALA A 19 -21.90 -8.76 0.76
N SER A 20 -22.81 -7.95 1.33
CA SER A 20 -23.44 -8.25 2.61
C SER A 20 -24.27 -9.54 2.55
N SER A 21 -25.07 -9.73 1.49
CA SER A 21 -25.85 -10.95 1.29
C SER A 21 -25.00 -12.20 1.07
N ALA A 22 -23.80 -12.05 0.51
CA ALA A 22 -22.86 -13.17 0.39
C ALA A 22 -22.30 -13.55 1.77
N ILE A 23 -21.92 -12.56 2.59
CA ILE A 23 -21.44 -12.80 3.96
C ILE A 23 -22.54 -13.44 4.80
N GLU A 24 -23.76 -12.92 4.76
CA GLU A 24 -24.93 -13.43 5.50
C GLU A 24 -25.18 -14.93 5.26
N ARG A 25 -24.95 -15.41 4.02
CA ARG A 25 -25.10 -16.83 3.66
C ARG A 25 -24.15 -17.74 4.44
N TYR A 26 -22.95 -17.25 4.76
CA TYR A 26 -21.91 -18.02 5.46
C TYR A 26 -21.79 -17.65 6.94
N ALA A 27 -22.34 -16.50 7.34
CA ALA A 27 -22.36 -15.99 8.71
C ALA A 27 -23.76 -15.39 9.02
N PRO A 28 -24.76 -16.24 9.34
CA PRO A 28 -26.10 -15.77 9.67
C PRO A 28 -26.12 -14.84 10.89
N GLY A 29 -26.90 -13.76 10.82
CA GLY A 29 -26.95 -12.70 11.82
C GLY A 29 -25.89 -11.61 11.64
N PHE A 30 -24.98 -11.74 10.65
CA PHE A 30 -23.96 -10.72 10.37
C PHE A 30 -24.60 -9.35 10.12
N THR A 31 -25.64 -9.29 9.28
CA THR A 31 -26.27 -8.03 8.88
C THR A 31 -26.88 -7.29 10.07
N ASP A 32 -27.35 -8.02 11.09
CA ASP A 32 -27.92 -7.45 12.32
C ASP A 32 -26.86 -6.77 13.20
N THR A 33 -25.58 -7.09 13.01
CA THR A 33 -24.45 -6.47 13.73
C THR A 33 -23.88 -5.22 13.04
N VAL A 34 -24.35 -4.89 11.83
CA VAL A 34 -23.78 -3.79 11.04
C VAL A 34 -24.39 -2.44 11.45
N ILE A 35 -23.60 -1.61 12.15
CA ILE A 35 -24.00 -0.25 12.56
C ILE A 35 -23.79 0.77 11.42
N HIS A 36 -22.71 0.62 10.65
CA HIS A 36 -22.39 1.52 9.54
C HIS A 36 -21.65 0.77 8.43
N ARG A 37 -21.80 1.23 7.18
CA ARG A 37 -21.09 0.68 6.02
C ARG A 37 -20.56 1.78 5.13
N ARG A 38 -19.30 1.65 4.69
CA ARG A 38 -18.69 2.50 3.68
C ARG A 38 -18.06 1.62 2.60
N GLY A 39 -18.34 1.92 1.34
CA GLY A 39 -17.72 1.26 0.20
C GLY A 39 -16.93 2.25 -0.63
N ILE A 40 -15.67 1.93 -0.92
CA ILE A 40 -14.81 2.64 -1.86
C ILE A 40 -14.59 1.68 -3.05
N SER A 41 -14.79 2.15 -4.28
CA SER A 41 -14.48 1.35 -5.47
C SER A 41 -13.00 1.44 -5.79
N GLY A 42 -12.45 0.45 -6.51
CA GLY A 42 -11.08 0.50 -7.00
C GLY A 42 -10.74 1.84 -7.66
N ALA A 43 -11.57 2.32 -8.60
CA ALA A 43 -11.35 3.61 -9.27
C ALA A 43 -11.31 4.84 -8.35
N GLN A 44 -11.91 4.78 -7.16
CA GLN A 44 -11.86 5.87 -6.18
C GLN A 44 -10.74 5.70 -5.17
N TYR A 45 -10.06 4.55 -5.18
CA TYR A 45 -8.96 4.30 -4.27
C TYR A 45 -7.75 5.17 -4.61
N GLU A 46 -7.62 5.58 -5.87
CA GLU A 46 -6.68 6.61 -6.32
C GLU A 46 -6.98 7.99 -5.70
N GLU A 47 -8.25 8.36 -5.50
CA GLU A 47 -8.62 9.60 -4.79
C GLU A 47 -8.18 9.57 -3.32
N TYR A 48 -8.24 8.39 -2.69
CA TYR A 48 -7.78 8.20 -1.32
C TYR A 48 -6.26 8.28 -1.20
N ASN A 49 -5.54 7.70 -2.16
CA ASN A 49 -4.09 7.75 -2.21
C ASN A 49 -3.64 7.78 -3.69
N PRO A 50 -3.10 8.92 -4.17
CA PRO A 50 -2.67 9.07 -5.57
C PRO A 50 -1.60 8.07 -6.03
N ASN A 51 -0.94 7.36 -5.12
CA ASN A 51 -0.02 6.28 -5.47
C ASN A 51 -0.74 5.05 -6.05
N TYR A 52 -2.05 4.90 -5.82
CA TYR A 52 -2.85 3.76 -6.31
C TYR A 52 -3.49 4.07 -7.65
N VAL A 53 -2.67 4.35 -8.66
CA VAL A 53 -3.14 4.66 -10.02
C VAL A 53 -4.09 3.56 -10.51
N GLY A 54 -5.29 3.94 -10.97
CA GLY A 54 -6.34 3.02 -11.39
C GLY A 54 -6.95 2.16 -10.26
N GLY A 55 -6.60 2.45 -9.00
CA GLY A 55 -6.99 1.67 -7.83
C GLY A 55 -6.05 0.50 -7.48
N ASP A 56 -4.87 0.43 -8.10
CA ASP A 56 -3.94 -0.68 -7.85
C ASP A 56 -3.08 -0.43 -6.59
N ILE A 57 -3.37 -1.19 -5.53
CA ILE A 57 -2.64 -1.12 -4.28
C ILE A 57 -1.19 -1.58 -4.39
N GLY A 58 -0.86 -2.36 -5.42
CA GLY A 58 0.50 -2.82 -5.71
C GLY A 58 1.33 -1.81 -6.48
N GLY A 59 0.72 -0.72 -6.96
CA GLY A 59 1.40 0.28 -7.79
C GLY A 59 1.95 -0.30 -9.08
N GLY A 60 1.21 -1.23 -9.72
CA GLY A 60 1.53 -1.94 -10.95
C GLY A 60 1.57 -3.48 -10.78
N ALA A 61 1.59 -4.22 -11.88
CA ALA A 61 1.48 -5.68 -11.87
C ALA A 61 2.57 -6.43 -11.08
N MET A 62 2.19 -7.58 -10.51
CA MET A 62 3.06 -8.43 -9.69
C MET A 62 3.84 -9.46 -10.50
N THR A 63 4.38 -9.07 -11.65
CA THR A 63 5.22 -9.99 -12.43
C THR A 63 6.62 -10.05 -11.83
N LEU A 64 7.34 -11.16 -12.05
CA LEU A 64 8.73 -11.28 -11.59
C LEU A 64 9.59 -10.12 -12.09
N TRP A 65 9.45 -9.81 -13.39
CA TRP A 65 10.19 -8.73 -14.03
C TRP A 65 9.87 -7.37 -13.39
N GLN A 66 8.58 -7.06 -13.25
CA GLN A 66 8.20 -5.78 -12.65
C GLN A 66 8.70 -5.72 -11.22
N SER A 67 8.48 -6.75 -10.40
CA SER A 67 8.89 -6.80 -8.98
C SER A 67 10.38 -6.57 -8.77
N LEU A 68 11.25 -7.05 -9.67
CA LEU A 68 12.70 -6.82 -9.60
C LEU A 68 13.12 -5.45 -10.10
N MET A 69 12.43 -4.89 -11.10
CA MET A 69 12.81 -3.66 -11.78
C MET A 69 12.10 -2.40 -11.25
N ARG A 70 11.28 -2.52 -10.20
CA ARG A 70 10.66 -1.36 -9.52
C ARG A 70 11.69 -0.60 -8.68
N PRO A 71 11.46 0.70 -8.40
CA PRO A 71 10.60 1.59 -9.17
C PRO A 71 11.23 1.94 -10.53
N VAL A 72 12.56 1.82 -10.63
CA VAL A 72 13.36 1.98 -11.84
C VAL A 72 14.44 0.90 -11.87
N PRO A 73 14.81 0.38 -13.05
CA PRO A 73 15.81 -0.67 -13.18
C PRO A 73 17.19 -0.13 -12.82
N ARG A 74 17.63 -0.36 -11.58
CA ARG A 74 18.92 0.09 -11.03
C ARG A 74 19.55 -1.02 -10.20
N PHE A 75 20.88 -1.05 -10.16
CA PHE A 75 21.63 -1.93 -9.27
C PHE A 75 21.34 -1.69 -7.78
N ASP A 76 21.01 -0.44 -7.43
CA ASP A 76 20.62 -0.02 -6.09
C ASP A 76 19.25 0.67 -6.17
N PRO A 77 18.15 -0.09 -6.17
CA PRO A 77 16.80 0.43 -6.41
C PRO A 77 16.25 1.25 -5.23
N TYR A 78 16.93 1.22 -4.09
CA TYR A 78 16.58 1.98 -2.88
C TYR A 78 17.19 3.38 -2.87
N ARG A 79 18.17 3.66 -3.75
CA ARG A 79 18.80 4.98 -3.82
C ARG A 79 17.98 5.91 -4.72
N THR A 80 17.68 7.09 -4.19
CA THR A 80 17.14 8.18 -5.00
C THR A 80 18.25 9.01 -5.67
N PRO A 81 17.93 9.84 -6.68
CA PRO A 81 18.90 10.79 -7.24
C PRO A 81 19.41 11.83 -6.23
N LEU A 82 18.65 12.09 -5.15
CA LEU A 82 19.01 13.06 -4.13
C LEU A 82 20.03 12.45 -3.15
N HIS A 83 21.03 13.25 -2.78
CA HIS A 83 22.05 12.85 -1.82
C HIS A 83 21.44 12.60 -0.43
N GLY A 84 21.82 11.51 0.24
CA GLY A 84 21.32 11.17 1.58
C GLY A 84 19.85 10.74 1.64
N VAL A 85 19.15 10.57 0.50
CA VAL A 85 17.73 10.20 0.46
C VAL A 85 17.56 8.81 -0.15
N TYR A 86 16.90 7.94 0.61
CA TYR A 86 16.67 6.53 0.29
C TYR A 86 15.17 6.22 0.30
N LEU A 87 14.74 5.30 -0.56
CA LEU A 87 13.36 4.89 -0.73
C LEU A 87 13.12 3.53 -0.08
N CYS A 88 12.28 3.51 0.95
CA CYS A 88 11.87 2.32 1.71
C CYS A 88 10.37 2.05 1.51
N SER A 89 9.93 1.85 0.26
CA SER A 89 8.50 1.79 -0.07
C SER A 89 8.05 0.39 -0.51
N ALA A 90 6.74 0.15 -0.51
CA ALA A 90 6.13 -0.99 -1.22
C ALA A 90 6.41 -0.96 -2.73
N SER A 91 6.83 0.20 -3.26
CA SER A 91 7.22 0.38 -4.66
C SER A 91 8.65 -0.06 -4.98
N THR A 92 9.46 -0.46 -3.99
CA THR A 92 10.79 -1.04 -4.20
C THR A 92 10.76 -2.56 -4.06
N PRO A 93 11.75 -3.31 -4.58
CA PRO A 93 11.84 -4.75 -4.33
C PRO A 93 11.86 -5.03 -2.82
N PRO A 94 11.30 -6.16 -2.36
CA PRO A 94 10.74 -7.29 -3.11
C PRO A 94 9.31 -7.07 -3.66
N GLY A 95 8.71 -5.90 -3.41
CA GLY A 95 7.38 -5.54 -3.88
C GLY A 95 6.42 -5.15 -2.75
N PRO A 96 5.13 -4.99 -3.08
CA PRO A 96 4.13 -4.53 -2.14
C PRO A 96 3.74 -5.64 -1.15
N SER A 97 3.88 -5.35 0.14
CA SER A 97 3.35 -6.13 1.26
C SER A 97 3.69 -5.40 2.57
N VAL A 98 3.18 -5.89 3.70
CA VAL A 98 3.42 -5.35 5.04
C VAL A 98 4.52 -6.15 5.76
N HIS A 99 5.59 -6.52 5.04
CA HIS A 99 6.68 -7.34 5.60
C HIS A 99 7.89 -6.53 6.11
N GLY A 100 7.95 -5.22 5.87
CA GLY A 100 9.06 -4.36 6.29
C GLY A 100 10.40 -4.55 5.55
N MET A 101 10.57 -5.64 4.78
CA MET A 101 11.81 -5.96 4.05
C MET A 101 12.38 -4.87 3.16
N SER A 102 11.60 -3.93 2.60
CA SER A 102 12.19 -2.85 1.77
C SER A 102 13.01 -1.85 2.59
N GLY A 103 12.75 -1.73 3.90
CA GLY A 103 13.51 -0.86 4.79
C GLY A 103 14.92 -1.36 5.07
N HIS A 104 15.10 -2.68 5.19
CA HIS A 104 16.40 -3.27 5.49
C HIS A 104 17.50 -2.99 4.43
N PRO A 105 17.31 -3.30 3.14
CA PRO A 105 18.30 -3.05 2.09
C PRO A 105 18.48 -1.55 1.80
N ALA A 106 17.45 -0.74 2.00
CA ALA A 106 17.58 0.71 1.94
C ALA A 106 18.49 1.26 3.05
N ALA A 107 18.33 0.77 4.28
CA ALA A 107 19.22 1.10 5.39
C ALA A 107 20.66 0.62 5.14
N LEU A 108 20.85 -0.59 4.60
CA LEU A 108 22.17 -1.08 4.20
C LEU A 108 22.79 -0.26 3.06
N SER A 109 21.97 0.30 2.16
CA SER A 109 22.45 1.23 1.12
C SER A 109 22.94 2.53 1.75
N ALA A 110 22.18 3.10 2.69
CA ALA A 110 22.57 4.30 3.44
C ALA A 110 23.85 4.08 4.27
N LEU A 111 23.94 2.99 5.04
CA LEU A 111 25.12 2.63 5.83
C LEU A 111 26.39 2.56 4.98
N ARG A 112 26.30 1.91 3.82
CA ARG A 112 27.45 1.78 2.90
C ARG A 112 27.90 3.12 2.33
N ARG A 113 26.97 4.00 1.98
CA ARG A 113 27.27 5.22 1.21
C ARG A 113 27.57 6.43 2.08
N GLU A 114 26.86 6.59 3.18
CA GLU A 114 26.99 7.75 4.06
C GLU A 114 28.01 7.52 5.19
N PHE A 115 28.18 6.26 5.61
CA PHE A 115 28.97 5.93 6.80
C PHE A 115 30.14 4.95 6.53
N GLY A 116 30.32 4.49 5.28
CA GLY A 116 31.38 3.53 4.93
C GLY A 116 31.23 2.15 5.59
N VAL A 117 30.04 1.84 6.11
CA VAL A 117 29.77 0.56 6.78
C VAL A 117 29.37 -0.48 5.74
N HIS A 118 30.32 -1.35 5.38
CA HIS A 118 30.12 -2.38 4.35
C HIS A 118 29.62 -3.72 4.88
N ALA A 119 29.83 -4.00 6.16
CA ALA A 119 29.28 -5.17 6.82
C ALA A 119 27.92 -4.85 7.43
N ALA A 120 26.92 -5.70 7.16
CA ALA A 120 25.61 -5.55 7.77
C ALA A 120 25.72 -5.73 9.30
N PRO A 121 25.22 -4.79 10.11
CA PRO A 121 25.19 -4.94 11.56
C PRO A 121 24.26 -6.08 11.96
N ASP A 122 24.64 -6.82 13.01
CA ASP A 122 23.78 -7.84 13.60
C ASP A 122 22.61 -7.18 14.34
N ILE A 123 21.40 -7.52 13.90
CA ILE A 123 20.11 -7.04 14.43
C ILE A 123 19.30 -8.17 15.07
N GLY A 124 19.91 -9.34 15.30
CA GLY A 124 19.30 -10.43 16.03
C GLY A 124 18.98 -10.05 17.49
N PRO A 125 17.98 -10.70 18.10
CA PRO A 125 17.71 -10.52 19.53
C PRO A 125 18.94 -10.89 20.35
N ARG A 126 19.29 -10.05 21.34
CA ARG A 126 20.36 -10.28 22.32
C ARG A 126 19.79 -10.76 23.65
#